data_AF-A0A078G183-F1
#
_entry.id   AF-A0A078G183-F1
#
_cell.length_a   1.000
_cell.length_b   1.000
_cell.length_c   1.000
_cell.angle_alpha   90.00
_cell.angle_beta   90.00
_cell.angle_gamma   90.00
#
_symmetry.space_group_name_H-M   'P 1'
#
loop_
_entity.id
_entity.type
_entity.pdbx_description
1 polymer ?
#
loop_
_entity_poly.entity_id
_entity_poly.type
_entity_poly.pdbx_seq_one_letter_code
_entity_poly.pdbx_strand_id
1 'polypeptide(L)'
;MRLELSKKWSSTLSSTQKTQIHLYVDTLLQWNQKMNLTETKEADEVMKRHIEDSLAILPPIRTCYSLQSSDQISLIDVGSGASLSGLVLAIACPDWRVTLLESINKLVFSWSTSLLSLG
;
A
#
# COMPACT_ATOMS: atom_id res chain seq x y z
N MET A 1 11.73 -10.79 12.82
CA MET A 1 11.61 -11.54 11.55
C MET A 1 11.78 -10.52 10.44
N ARG A 2 12.76 -10.69 9.53
CA ARG A 2 12.96 -9.72 8.44
C ARG A 2 11.93 -10.04 7.37
N LEU A 3 10.89 -9.22 7.26
CA LEU A 3 9.88 -9.37 6.22
C LEU A 3 10.58 -9.16 4.87
N GLU A 4 10.44 -10.10 3.95
CA GLU A 4 11.14 -10.00 2.66
C GLU A 4 10.13 -9.94 1.51
N LEU A 5 10.20 -8.83 0.76
CA LEU A 5 9.57 -8.71 -0.54
C LEU A 5 10.22 -9.70 -1.51
N SER A 6 9.44 -10.21 -2.46
CA SER A 6 10.01 -10.97 -3.57
C SER A 6 11.12 -10.19 -4.29
N LYS A 7 12.09 -10.93 -4.83
CA LYS A 7 13.31 -10.38 -5.46
C LYS A 7 12.99 -9.30 -6.49
N LYS A 8 11.87 -9.44 -7.21
CA LYS A 8 11.34 -8.48 -8.19
C LYS A 8 11.02 -7.11 -7.57
N TRP A 9 10.23 -7.08 -6.49
CA TRP A 9 9.83 -5.83 -5.85
C TRP A 9 10.97 -5.22 -5.03
N SER A 10 11.81 -6.07 -4.44
CA SER A 10 13.01 -5.60 -3.74
C SER A 10 14.00 -4.88 -4.67
N SER A 11 14.14 -5.29 -5.94
CA SER A 11 14.99 -4.54 -6.89
C SER A 11 14.32 -3.29 -7.48
N THR A 12 13.00 -3.20 -7.41
CA THR A 12 12.23 -2.11 -8.03
C THR A 12 12.03 -0.93 -7.09
N LEU A 13 11.85 -1.19 -5.79
CA LEU A 13 11.57 -0.17 -4.79
C LEU A 13 12.85 0.40 -4.17
N SER A 14 12.83 1.70 -3.85
CA SER A 14 13.91 2.37 -3.13
C SER A 14 14.00 1.91 -1.66
N SER A 15 15.10 2.21 -0.99
CA SER A 15 15.24 1.93 0.45
C SER A 15 14.13 2.61 1.28
N THR A 16 13.81 3.87 0.96
CA THR A 16 12.74 4.62 1.61
C THR A 16 11.38 3.95 1.44
N GLN A 17 11.05 3.53 0.21
CA GLN A 17 9.78 2.84 -0.08
C GLN A 17 9.66 1.51 0.66
N LYS A 18 10.75 0.75 0.78
CA LYS A 18 10.77 -0.48 1.57
C LYS A 18 10.52 -0.21 3.04
N THR A 19 11.17 0.81 3.60
CA THR A 19 10.92 1.23 4.99
C THR A 19 9.48 1.66 5.21
N GLN A 20 8.90 2.42 4.29
CA GLN A 20 7.49 2.82 4.35
C GLN A 20 6.55 1.61 4.29
N ILE A 21 6.84 0.63 3.44
CA ILE A 21 6.08 -0.64 3.39
C ILE A 21 6.19 -1.40 4.71
N HIS A 22 7.38 -1.52 5.30
CA HIS A 22 7.55 -2.19 6.59
C HIS A 22 6.77 -1.50 7.70
N LEU A 23 6.88 -0.17 7.79
CA LEU A 23 6.14 0.62 8.77
C LEU A 23 4.63 0.47 8.58
N TYR A 24 4.16 0.42 7.33
CA TYR A 24 2.78 0.17 7.01
C TYR A 24 2.31 -1.21 7.47
N VAL A 25 3.07 -2.28 7.20
CA VAL A 25 2.74 -3.64 7.64
C VAL A 25 2.69 -3.73 9.17
N ASP A 26 3.68 -3.14 9.86
CA ASP A 26 3.72 -3.12 11.32
C ASP A 26 2.50 -2.38 11.90
N THR A 27 2.14 -1.24 11.29
CA THR A 27 0.96 -0.46 11.68
C THR A 27 -0.31 -1.28 11.47
N LEU A 28 -0.46 -1.91 10.30
CA LEU A 28 -1.63 -2.72 9.99
C LEU A 28 -1.82 -3.86 11.01
N LEU A 29 -0.75 -4.58 11.35
CA LEU A 29 -0.81 -5.68 12.31
C LEU A 29 -1.21 -5.20 13.71
N GLN A 30 -0.66 -4.08 14.17
CA GLN A 30 -1.01 -3.48 15.46
C GLN A 30 -2.50 -3.10 15.53
N TRP A 31 -3.04 -2.52 14.47
CA TRP A 31 -4.45 -2.16 14.42
C TRP A 31 -5.36 -3.37 14.21
N ASN A 32 -4.90 -4.38 13.46
CA ASN A 32 -5.64 -5.61 13.25
C ASN A 32 -5.88 -6.37 14.57
N GLN A 33 -4.93 -6.34 15.50
CA GLN A 33 -5.10 -6.90 16.85
C GLN A 33 -6.25 -6.23 17.64
N LYS A 34 -6.50 -4.95 17.41
CA LYS A 34 -7.52 -4.17 18.14
C LYS A 34 -8.91 -4.26 17.51
N MET A 35 -8.99 -4.43 16.19
CA MET A 35 -10.25 -4.22 15.46
C MET A 35 -10.56 -5.27 14.39
N ASN A 36 -9.72 -6.29 14.23
CA ASN A 36 -9.93 -7.38 13.27
C ASN A 36 -10.23 -6.86 11.84
N LEU A 37 -9.40 -5.90 11.40
CA LEU A 37 -9.45 -5.20 10.11
C LEU A 37 -9.23 -6.12 8.90
N THR A 38 -8.44 -7.17 9.06
CA THR A 38 -8.13 -8.16 8.02
C THR A 38 -8.18 -9.56 8.61
N GLU A 39 -8.65 -10.54 7.83
CA GLU A 39 -8.57 -11.95 8.23
C GLU A 39 -7.11 -12.41 8.43
N THR A 40 -6.19 -11.82 7.67
CA THR A 40 -4.76 -12.09 7.73
C THR A 40 -4.11 -11.46 8.96
N LYS A 41 -3.46 -12.28 9.79
CA LYS A 41 -2.81 -11.87 11.06
C LYS A 41 -1.29 -12.06 11.05
N GLU A 42 -0.77 -12.79 10.07
CA GLU A 42 0.66 -13.07 9.95
C GLU A 42 1.31 -12.08 8.98
N ALA A 43 2.46 -11.55 9.38
CA ALA A 43 3.15 -10.50 8.64
C ALA A 43 3.60 -10.95 7.23
N ASP A 44 4.01 -12.21 7.08
CA ASP A 44 4.38 -12.77 5.78
C ASP A 44 3.18 -12.91 4.84
N GLU A 45 2.00 -13.20 5.40
CA GLU A 45 0.77 -13.29 4.63
C GLU A 45 0.27 -11.90 4.24
N VAL A 46 0.43 -10.89 5.10
CA VAL A 46 0.19 -9.47 4.74
C VAL A 46 1.11 -9.06 3.59
N MET A 47 2.40 -9.39 3.67
CA MET A 47 3.37 -9.05 2.63
C MET A 47 2.96 -9.63 1.28
N LYS A 48 2.56 -10.90 1.23
CA LYS A 48 2.13 -11.54 -0.03
C LYS A 48 0.78 -11.04 -0.53
N ARG A 49 -0.27 -11.14 0.31
CA ARG A 49 -1.66 -10.93 -0.11
C ARG A 49 -2.08 -9.47 -0.19
N HIS A 50 -1.39 -8.57 0.52
CA HIS A 50 -1.73 -7.15 0.51
C HIS A 50 -0.67 -6.32 -0.19
N ILE A 51 0.62 -6.57 0.04
CA ILE A 51 1.67 -5.76 -0.57
C ILE A 51 1.96 -6.23 -2.00
N GLU A 52 2.38 -7.48 -2.19
CA GLU A 52 2.78 -7.97 -3.52
C GLU A 52 1.62 -8.03 -4.51
N ASP A 53 0.44 -8.45 -4.07
CA ASP A 53 -0.78 -8.44 -4.89
C ASP A 53 -1.15 -7.02 -5.33
N SER A 54 -1.03 -6.02 -4.44
CA SER A 54 -1.29 -4.62 -4.82
C SER A 54 -0.25 -4.09 -5.80
N LEU A 55 1.03 -4.41 -5.61
CA LEU A 55 2.08 -4.00 -6.55
C LEU A 55 1.92 -4.68 -7.92
N ALA A 56 1.37 -5.89 -7.97
CA ALA A 56 1.15 -6.64 -9.21
C ALA A 56 0.18 -5.95 -10.19
N ILE A 57 -0.63 -4.98 -9.73
CA ILE A 57 -1.51 -4.19 -10.61
C ILE A 57 -0.77 -3.06 -11.36
N LEU A 58 0.45 -2.71 -10.94
CA LEU A 58 1.21 -1.61 -11.56
C LEU A 58 1.56 -1.88 -13.03
N PRO A 59 2.11 -3.05 -13.41
CA PRO A 59 2.40 -3.34 -14.82
C PRO A 59 1.19 -3.25 -15.76
N PRO A 60 0.02 -3.87 -15.48
CA PRO A 60 -1.12 -3.76 -16.38
C PRO A 60 -1.68 -2.33 -16.47
N ILE A 61 -1.69 -1.55 -15.38
CA ILE A 61 -2.08 -0.13 -15.44
C ILE A 61 -1.13 0.64 -16.35
N ARG A 62 0.18 0.49 -16.17
CA ARG A 62 1.20 1.16 -17.00
C ARG A 62 1.06 0.82 -18.48
N THR A 63 0.82 -0.46 -18.80
CA THR A 63 0.64 -0.90 -20.18
C THR A 63 -0.66 -0.37 -20.80
N CYS A 64 -1.80 -0.52 -20.11
CA CYS A 64 -3.10 -0.13 -20.66
C CYS A 64 -3.21 1.37 -20.94
N TYR A 65 -2.58 2.20 -20.11
CA TYR A 65 -2.60 3.65 -20.24
C TYR A 65 -1.32 4.23 -20.88
N SER A 66 -0.40 3.38 -21.34
CA SER A 66 0.89 3.77 -21.96
C SER A 66 1.70 4.77 -21.12
N LEU A 67 1.69 4.55 -19.80
CA LEU A 67 2.19 5.50 -18.82
C LEU A 67 3.72 5.47 -18.77
N GLN A 68 4.30 6.66 -18.79
CA GLN A 68 5.70 6.89 -18.51
C GLN A 68 5.93 7.06 -17.01
N SER A 69 7.17 6.87 -16.56
CA SER A 69 7.51 6.99 -15.13
C SER A 69 7.28 8.39 -14.56
N SER A 70 7.20 9.43 -15.40
CA SER A 70 6.96 10.82 -15.00
C SER A 70 5.49 11.26 -15.03
N ASP A 71 4.58 10.37 -15.45
CA ASP A 71 3.18 10.75 -15.63
C ASP A 71 2.48 10.90 -14.28
N GLN A 72 1.80 12.03 -14.11
CA GLN A 72 0.96 12.29 -12.95
C GLN A 72 -0.42 11.70 -13.19
N ILE A 73 -0.78 10.74 -12.36
CA ILE A 73 -2.05 10.00 -12.49
C ILE A 73 -2.88 10.25 -11.26
N SER A 74 -4.17 10.53 -11.46
CA SER A 74 -5.13 10.51 -10.36
C SER A 74 -5.77 9.12 -10.30
N LEU A 75 -5.54 8.42 -9.20
CA LEU A 75 -6.09 7.09 -8.92
C LEU A 75 -7.05 7.21 -7.75
N ILE A 76 -8.23 6.60 -7.85
CA ILE A 76 -9.17 6.49 -6.74
C ILE A 76 -9.24 5.01 -6.36
N ASP A 77 -8.82 4.69 -5.14
CA ASP A 77 -9.01 3.37 -4.55
C ASP A 77 -10.38 3.33 -3.88
N VAL A 78 -11.31 2.55 -4.42
CA VAL A 78 -12.69 2.46 -3.92
C VAL A 78 -12.83 1.16 -3.14
N GLY A 79 -12.83 1.26 -1.80
CA GLY A 79 -12.82 0.12 -0.89
C GLY A 79 -13.94 0.15 0.16
N SER A 80 -14.47 -1.02 0.51
CA SER A 80 -15.52 -1.17 1.56
C SER A 80 -14.94 -1.31 2.98
N GLY A 81 -13.63 -1.26 3.15
CA GLY A 81 -12.96 -1.38 4.45
C GLY A 81 -11.47 -1.66 4.29
N ALA A 82 -10.67 -0.81 4.93
CA ALA A 82 -9.22 -0.84 5.11
C ALA A 82 -8.32 -0.41 3.93
N SER A 83 -8.85 -0.13 2.73
CA SER A 83 -8.14 0.51 1.57
C SER A 83 -6.64 0.23 1.45
N LEU A 84 -6.28 -1.04 1.62
CA LEU A 84 -4.89 -1.42 1.88
C LEU A 84 -4.04 -1.26 0.62
N SER A 85 -4.68 -1.39 -0.54
CA SER A 85 -4.04 -1.39 -1.84
C SER A 85 -3.66 0.01 -2.29
N GLY A 86 -4.55 1.00 -2.09
CA GLY A 86 -4.27 2.38 -2.48
C GLY A 86 -3.05 2.98 -1.78
N LEU A 87 -2.84 2.69 -0.49
CA LEU A 87 -1.67 3.19 0.23
C LEU A 87 -0.36 2.56 -0.30
N VAL A 88 -0.37 1.26 -0.61
CA VAL A 88 0.78 0.57 -1.22
C VAL A 88 1.12 1.18 -2.58
N LEU A 89 0.11 1.51 -3.37
CA LEU A 89 0.29 2.17 -4.67
C LEU A 89 0.85 3.59 -4.51
N ALA A 90 0.39 4.35 -3.51
CA ALA A 90 0.91 5.68 -3.21
C ALA A 90 2.41 5.65 -2.81
N ILE A 91 2.82 4.64 -2.04
CA ILE A 91 4.23 4.44 -1.68
C ILE A 91 5.04 4.07 -2.93
N ALA A 92 4.54 3.15 -3.75
CA ALA A 92 5.26 2.65 -4.92
C ALA A 92 5.36 3.66 -6.07
N CYS A 93 4.36 4.52 -6.22
CA CYS A 93 4.25 5.54 -7.26
C CYS A 93 4.01 6.91 -6.62
N PRO A 94 5.06 7.58 -6.11
CA PRO A 94 4.92 8.85 -5.38
C PRO A 94 4.38 10.00 -6.24
N ASP A 95 4.54 9.93 -7.57
CA ASP A 95 4.00 10.92 -8.51
C ASP A 95 2.50 10.76 -8.77
N TRP A 96 1.88 9.70 -8.24
CA TRP A 96 0.44 9.45 -8.41
C TRP A 96 -0.34 10.11 -7.27
N ARG A 97 -1.40 10.82 -7.65
CA ARG A 97 -2.40 11.33 -6.71
C ARG A 97 -3.38 10.20 -6.40
N VAL A 98 -3.15 9.48 -5.31
CA VAL A 98 -4.04 8.43 -4.84
C VAL A 98 -5.08 9.00 -3.86
N THR A 99 -6.36 8.86 -4.20
CA THR A 99 -7.49 9.17 -3.32
C THR A 99 -8.06 7.87 -2.77
N LEU A 100 -8.11 7.72 -1.45
CA LEU A 100 -8.74 6.56 -0.81
C LEU A 100 -10.20 6.90 -0.51
N LEU A 101 -11.14 6.17 -1.11
CA LEU A 101 -12.58 6.32 -0.90
C LEU A 101 -13.11 5.12 -0.10
N GLU A 102 -13.54 5.38 1.13
CA GLU A 102 -14.07 4.36 2.04
C GLU A 102 -15.53 4.59 2.42
N SER A 103 -16.28 3.49 2.54
CA SER A 103 -17.65 3.49 3.08
C SER A 103 -17.68 3.56 4.63
N ILE A 104 -16.59 3.15 5.31
CA ILE A 104 -16.49 3.12 6.78
C ILE A 104 -15.69 4.33 7.29
N ASN A 105 -16.42 5.33 7.75
CA ASN A 105 -15.94 6.68 8.08
C ASN A 105 -15.03 6.80 9.34
N LYS A 106 -14.51 5.70 9.90
CA LYS A 106 -13.95 5.72 11.27
C LYS A 106 -12.44 5.50 11.41
N LEU A 107 -11.72 4.98 10.40
CA LEU A 107 -10.40 4.40 10.69
C LEU A 107 -9.24 4.88 9.82
N VAL A 108 -9.29 4.77 8.48
CA VAL A 108 -8.10 5.05 7.65
C VAL A 108 -7.60 6.49 7.72
N PHE A 109 -8.48 7.46 7.99
CA PHE A 109 -8.10 8.88 8.06
C PHE A 109 -7.05 9.18 9.14
N SER A 110 -7.04 8.44 10.25
CA SER A 110 -6.20 8.77 11.41
C SER A 110 -4.73 8.31 11.29
N TRP A 111 -4.46 7.19 10.61
CA TRP A 111 -3.11 6.61 10.52
C TRP A 111 -2.45 6.79 9.16
N SER A 112 -3.23 6.93 8.08
CA SER A 112 -2.68 7.24 6.75
C SER A 112 -1.97 8.60 6.69
N THR A 113 -2.48 9.62 7.39
CA THR A 113 -1.84 10.94 7.53
C THR A 113 -0.51 10.87 8.29
N SER A 114 -0.41 10.00 9.30
CA SER A 114 0.84 9.81 10.05
C SER A 114 1.93 9.14 9.21
N LEU A 115 1.56 8.18 8.34
CA LEU A 115 2.50 7.49 7.47
C LEU A 115 2.97 8.35 6.29
N LEU A 116 2.08 9.17 5.73
CA LEU A 116 2.39 10.04 4.58
C LEU A 116 3.09 11.35 4.97
N SER A 117 3.02 11.78 6.24
CA SER A 117 3.71 12.99 6.74
C SER A 117 5.14 12.74 7.26
N LEU A 118 5.59 11.48 7.32
CA LEU A 118 6.95 11.08 7.73
C LEU A 118 7.94 11.02 6.55
N GLY A 119 7.62 11.66 5.41
CA GLY A 119 8.47 11.76 4.22
C GLY A 119 8.80 13.19 3.87
#